data_AF-A0A9E6UZ08-F1
#
_entry.id   AF-A0A9E6UZ08-F1
#
_cell.length_a   1.000
_cell.length_b   1.000
_cell.length_c   1.000
_cell.angle_alpha   90.00
_cell.angle_beta   90.00
_cell.angle_gamma   90.00
#
_symmetry.space_group_name_H-M   'P 1'
#
loop_
_entity.id
_entity.type
_entity.pdbx_description
1 polymer ?
#
loop_
_entity_poly.entity_id
_entity_poly.type
_entity_poly.pdbx_seq_one_letter_code
_entity_poly.pdbx_strand_id
1 'polypeptide(L)'
;MHKSKTNTSLNQLKFIDLFCGMGGFRIATEMVCQEFNIQPLCVFSSDIDPDVQKIYAANFGETPAGDITKIDTQDIPEHDILFAGFPCQPFSICGDMK
;
A
#
# COMPACT_ATOMS: atom_id res chain seq x y z
N MET A 1 34.32 27.44 -8.76
CA MET A 1 32.96 26.98 -9.07
C MET A 1 32.61 25.79 -8.17
N HIS A 2 32.11 26.08 -6.96
CA HIS A 2 31.61 25.06 -6.05
C HIS A 2 30.13 24.85 -6.36
N LYS A 3 29.76 23.70 -6.93
CA LYS A 3 28.35 23.33 -7.09
C LYS A 3 27.79 23.01 -5.70
N SER A 4 26.92 23.86 -5.19
CA SER A 4 26.17 23.64 -3.96
C SER A 4 25.33 22.37 -4.11
N LYS A 5 25.55 21.39 -3.23
CA LYS A 5 24.66 20.23 -3.09
C LYS A 5 23.38 20.74 -2.42
N THR A 6 22.31 20.90 -3.18
CA THR A 6 20.97 21.15 -2.61
C THR A 6 20.56 19.91 -1.84
N ASN A 7 20.61 19.99 -0.52
CA ASN A 7 20.16 18.97 0.40
C ASN A 7 18.63 19.11 0.51
N THR A 8 17.90 18.67 -0.50
CA THR A 8 16.43 18.65 -0.48
C THR A 8 16.03 17.35 0.20
N SER A 9 15.68 17.40 1.50
CA SER A 9 14.98 16.30 2.15
C SER A 9 13.68 16.07 1.39
N LEU A 10 13.58 14.99 0.63
CA LEU A 10 12.31 14.60 0.01
C LEU A 10 11.29 14.40 1.13
N ASN A 11 10.14 15.06 1.05
CA ASN A 11 9.02 14.74 1.93
C ASN A 11 8.62 13.30 1.62
N GLN A 12 8.78 12.42 2.60
CA GLN A 12 8.43 11.02 2.50
C GLN A 12 6.97 10.85 2.91
N LEU A 13 6.16 10.23 2.06
CA LEU A 13 4.76 9.92 2.30
C LEU A 13 4.64 8.44 2.63
N LYS A 14 4.27 8.13 3.87
CA LYS A 14 4.05 6.76 4.33
C LYS A 14 2.60 6.36 4.10
N PHE A 15 2.39 5.19 3.52
CA PHE A 15 1.04 4.66 3.34
C PHE A 15 0.98 3.18 3.71
N ILE A 16 -0.24 2.73 4.02
CA ILE A 16 -0.57 1.31 4.13
C ILE A 16 -1.57 0.91 3.06
N ASP A 17 -1.46 -0.34 2.60
CA ASP A 17 -2.27 -0.91 1.52
C ASP A 17 -3.02 -2.14 2.06
N LEU A 18 -4.24 -1.92 2.57
CA LEU A 18 -5.10 -2.98 3.09
C LEU A 18 -5.98 -3.55 1.97
N PHE A 19 -6.16 -4.87 1.98
CA PHE A 19 -6.79 -5.59 0.88
C PHE A 19 -6.06 -5.29 -0.44
N CYS A 20 -4.73 -5.37 -0.39
CA CYS A 20 -3.86 -4.76 -1.40
C CYS A 20 -4.02 -5.37 -2.80
N GLY A 21 -4.59 -6.58 -2.90
CA GLY A 21 -4.69 -7.27 -4.18
C GLY A 21 -3.31 -7.35 -4.83
N MET A 22 -3.27 -7.11 -6.14
CA MET A 22 -2.03 -7.06 -6.91
C MET A 22 -1.24 -5.74 -6.74
N GLY A 23 -1.64 -4.84 -5.82
CA GLY A 23 -0.94 -3.58 -5.53
C GLY A 23 -1.35 -2.39 -6.40
N GLY A 24 -2.63 -2.30 -6.77
CA GLY A 24 -3.15 -1.19 -7.58
C GLY A 24 -2.98 0.18 -6.90
N PHE A 25 -3.29 0.28 -5.61
CA PHE A 25 -3.10 1.52 -4.84
C PHE A 25 -1.62 1.89 -4.70
N ARG A 26 -0.75 0.90 -4.48
CA ARG A 26 0.70 1.10 -4.44
C ARG A 26 1.22 1.72 -5.74
N ILE A 27 0.90 1.12 -6.89
CA ILE A 27 1.32 1.64 -8.21
C ILE A 27 0.81 3.06 -8.43
N ALA A 28 -0.48 3.31 -8.14
CA ALA A 28 -1.06 4.64 -8.29
C ALA A 28 -0.36 5.69 -7.40
N THR A 29 -0.04 5.31 -6.16
CA THR A 29 0.67 6.18 -5.21
C THR A 29 2.09 6.47 -5.68
N GLU A 30 2.81 5.44 -6.16
CA GLU A 30 4.16 5.59 -6.69
C GLU A 30 4.18 6.53 -7.91
N MET A 31 3.23 6.37 -8.83
CA MET A 31 3.08 7.23 -10.02
C MET A 31 2.79 8.69 -9.64
N VAL A 32 1.79 8.92 -8.78
CA VAL A 32 1.42 10.29 -8.36
C VAL A 32 2.55 10.94 -7.57
N CYS A 33 3.18 10.22 -6.63
CA CYS A 33 4.28 10.79 -5.86
C CYS A 33 5.47 11.19 -6.74
N GLN A 34 5.75 10.43 -7.81
CA GLN A 34 6.76 10.79 -8.79
C GLN A 34 6.45 12.14 -9.48
N GLU A 35 5.19 12.42 -9.83
CA GLU A 35 4.77 13.70 -10.44
C GLU A 35 4.97 14.90 -9.50
N PHE A 36 4.78 14.69 -8.20
CA PHE A 36 4.92 15.74 -7.18
C PHE A 36 6.30 15.78 -6.51
N ASN A 37 7.26 14.95 -6.95
CA ASN A 37 8.58 14.82 -6.35
C ASN A 37 8.51 14.52 -4.82
N ILE A 38 7.60 13.62 -4.47
CA ILE A 38 7.40 13.07 -3.12
C ILE A 38 7.99 11.65 -3.11
N GLN A 39 8.60 11.23 -1.99
CA GLN A 39 9.07 9.85 -1.85
C GLN A 39 7.97 8.98 -1.24
N PRO A 40 7.34 8.07 -1.99
CA PRO A 40 6.37 7.14 -1.41
C PRO A 40 7.10 6.06 -0.59
N LEU A 41 6.48 5.61 0.50
CA LEU A 41 6.88 4.43 1.26
C LEU A 41 5.65 3.62 1.67
N CYS A 42 5.50 2.43 1.11
CA CYS A 42 4.58 1.43 1.65
C CYS A 42 5.18 0.90 2.94
N VAL A 43 4.56 1.18 4.09
CA VAL A 43 5.06 0.71 5.39
C VAL A 43 4.37 -0.57 5.84
N PHE A 44 3.24 -0.93 5.22
CA PHE A 44 2.48 -2.13 5.53
C PHE A 44 1.51 -2.49 4.40
N SER A 45 1.38 -3.78 4.10
CA SER A 45 0.38 -4.30 3.17
C SER A 45 -0.26 -5.56 3.74
N SER A 46 -1.54 -5.80 3.42
CA SER A 46 -2.27 -6.98 3.91
C SER A 46 -3.25 -7.49 2.86
N ASP A 47 -3.19 -8.78 2.56
CA ASP A 47 -4.19 -9.49 1.76
C ASP A 47 -4.28 -10.94 2.23
N ILE A 48 -5.49 -11.48 2.33
CA ILE A 48 -5.72 -12.84 2.83
C ILE A 48 -5.43 -13.92 1.77
N ASP A 49 -5.43 -13.55 0.49
CA ASP A 49 -5.24 -14.48 -0.62
C ASP A 49 -3.75 -14.81 -0.84
N PRO A 50 -3.32 -16.09 -0.69
CA PRO A 50 -1.92 -16.48 -0.83
C PRO A 50 -1.38 -16.39 -2.26
N ASP A 51 -2.23 -16.46 -3.29
CA ASP A 51 -1.78 -16.33 -4.68
C ASP A 51 -1.51 -14.86 -5.01
N VAL A 52 -2.36 -13.97 -4.50
CA VAL A 52 -2.12 -12.52 -4.56
C VAL A 52 -0.86 -12.13 -3.81
N GLN A 53 -0.62 -12.68 -2.62
CA GLN A 53 0.62 -12.42 -1.86
C GLN A 53 1.88 -12.76 -2.66
N LYS A 54 1.88 -13.88 -3.40
CA LYS A 54 3.01 -14.27 -4.27
C LYS A 54 3.23 -13.26 -5.39
N ILE A 55 2.13 -12.80 -6.02
CA ILE A 55 2.19 -11.79 -7.09
C ILE A 55 2.71 -10.47 -6.53
N TYR A 56 2.19 -10.01 -5.40
CA TYR A 56 2.63 -8.78 -4.74
C TYR A 56 4.12 -8.86 -4.40
N ALA A 57 4.56 -9.96 -3.78
CA ALA A 57 5.98 -10.19 -3.45
C ALA A 57 6.88 -10.22 -4.69
N ALA A 58 6.41 -10.81 -5.80
CA ALA A 58 7.17 -10.84 -7.05
C ALA A 58 7.36 -9.45 -7.68
N ASN A 59 6.42 -8.51 -7.46
CA ASN A 59 6.47 -7.16 -8.02
C ASN A 59 7.18 -6.16 -7.09
N PHE A 60 6.99 -6.28 -5.77
CA PHE A 60 7.43 -5.27 -4.80
C PHE A 60 8.51 -5.76 -3.84
N GLY A 61 8.85 -7.05 -3.85
CA GLY A 61 9.83 -7.63 -2.92
C GLY A 61 9.33 -7.76 -1.48
N GLU A 62 8.05 -7.52 -1.24
CA GLU A 62 7.40 -7.52 0.07
C GLU A 62 6.23 -8.50 0.08
N THR A 63 6.10 -9.33 1.13
CA THR A 63 4.96 -10.23 1.27
C THR A 63 3.89 -9.57 2.15
N PRO A 64 2.63 -9.44 1.68
CA PRO A 64 1.54 -8.91 2.50
C PRO A 64 1.31 -9.73 3.77
N ALA A 65 0.88 -9.07 4.84
CA ALA A 65 0.79 -9.63 6.19
C ALA A 65 -0.32 -10.68 6.40
N GLY A 66 -1.16 -10.94 5.39
CA GLY A 66 -2.21 -11.95 5.45
C GLY A 66 -3.56 -11.42 5.93
N ASP A 67 -4.20 -12.20 6.80
CA ASP A 67 -5.52 -11.95 7.35
C ASP A 67 -5.49 -10.78 8.35
N ILE A 68 -5.95 -9.60 7.91
CA ILE A 68 -5.94 -8.36 8.69
C ILE A 68 -6.72 -8.47 10.01
N THR A 69 -7.66 -9.43 10.13
CA THR A 69 -8.45 -9.63 11.36
C THR A 69 -7.62 -10.24 12.51
N LYS A 70 -6.42 -10.75 12.20
CA LYS A 70 -5.49 -11.38 13.15
C LYS A 70 -4.32 -10.48 13.55
N ILE A 71 -4.28 -9.26 13.03
CA ILE A 71 -3.18 -8.30 13.24
C ILE A 71 -3.63 -7.30 14.30
N ASP A 72 -2.85 -7.15 15.37
CA ASP A 72 -3.13 -6.12 16.38
C ASP A 72 -2.94 -4.75 15.73
N THR A 73 -3.85 -3.82 16.00
CA THR A 73 -3.77 -2.46 15.44
C THR A 73 -2.51 -1.73 15.89
N GLN A 74 -1.93 -2.11 17.02
CA GLN A 74 -0.65 -1.58 17.51
C GLN A 74 0.56 -2.05 16.70
N ASP A 75 0.44 -3.16 15.97
CA ASP A 75 1.52 -3.67 15.12
C ASP A 75 1.54 -3.01 13.73
N ILE A 76 0.50 -2.24 13.39
CA ILE A 76 0.43 -1.48 12.14
C ILE A 76 1.31 -0.22 12.26
N PRO A 77 2.36 -0.06 11.43
CA PRO A 77 3.25 1.10 11.50
C PRO A 77 2.52 2.42 11.29
N GLU A 78 3.06 3.50 11.89
CA GLU A 78 2.58 4.85 11.67
C GLU A 78 2.63 5.24 10.18
N HIS A 79 1.53 5.81 9.69
CA HIS A 79 1.31 6.10 8.28
C HIS A 79 0.48 7.39 8.11
N ASP A 80 0.65 8.03 6.96
CA ASP A 80 -0.07 9.25 6.59
C ASP A 80 -1.37 8.93 5.85
N ILE A 81 -1.37 7.86 5.06
CA ILE A 81 -2.51 7.43 4.23
C ILE A 81 -2.82 5.95 4.46
N LEU A 82 -4.10 5.65 4.58
CA LEU A 82 -4.65 4.30 4.59
C LEU A 82 -5.45 4.06 3.31
N PHE A 83 -5.02 3.10 2.50
CA PHE A 83 -5.81 2.56 1.40
C PHE A 83 -6.50 1.27 1.84
N ALA A 84 -7.76 1.10 1.48
CA ALA A 84 -8.53 -0.09 1.76
C ALA A 84 -9.53 -0.38 0.64
N GLY A 85 -9.17 -1.28 -0.26
CA GLY A 85 -10.07 -1.82 -1.29
C GLY A 85 -10.90 -2.98 -0.74
N PHE A 86 -11.70 -2.73 0.30
CA PHE A 86 -12.37 -3.80 1.04
C PHE A 86 -13.34 -4.62 0.15
N PRO A 87 -13.56 -5.91 0.47
CA PRO A 87 -14.45 -6.80 -0.27
C PRO A 87 -15.83 -6.17 -0.53
N CYS A 88 -16.20 -6.03 -1.81
CA CYS A 88 -17.47 -5.42 -2.22
C CYS A 88 -18.60 -6.45 -2.44
N GLN A 89 -18.30 -7.75 -2.37
CA GLN A 89 -19.25 -8.86 -2.53
C GLN A 89 -20.58 -8.66 -1.76
N PRO A 90 -20.57 -8.24 -0.47
CA PRO A 90 -21.82 -8.03 0.28
C PRO A 90 -22.64 -6.80 -0.20
N PHE A 91 -22.08 -5.96 -1.08
CA PHE A 91 -22.72 -4.72 -1.55
C PHE A 91 -23.00 -4.72 -3.06
N SER A 92 -22.44 -5.68 -3.79
CA SER A 92 -22.57 -5.75 -5.24
C SER A 92 -23.95 -6.26 -5.65
N ILE A 93 -24.54 -5.64 -6.69
CA ILE A 93 -25.78 -6.10 -7.33
C ILE A 93 -25.60 -7.53 -7.91
N CYS A 94 -24.38 -7.86 -8.31
CA CYS A 94 -24.01 -9.19 -8.80
C CYS A 94 -23.71 -10.20 -7.67
N GLY A 95 -23.75 -9.77 -6.41
CA GLY A 95 -23.54 -10.61 -5.24
C GLY A 95 -24.86 -10.93 -4.52
N ASP A 96 -24.78 -11.78 -3.50
CA ASP A 96 -25.95 -12.19 -2.72
C ASP A 96 -26.45 -11.11 -1.74
N MET A 97 -25.75 -9.96 -1.65
CA MET A 97 -26.00 -8.87 -0.71
C MET A 97 -26.11 -9.35 0.76
N LYS A 98 -25.23 -10.27 1.16
CA LYS A 98 -25.15 -10.89 2.49
C LYS A 98 -23.76 -10.77 3.07
#